data_AF-C3YDD6-F1
#
_entry.id   AF-C3YDD6-F1
#
_cell.length_a   1.000
_cell.length_b   1.000
_cell.length_c   1.000
_cell.angle_alpha   90.00
_cell.angle_beta   90.00
_cell.angle_gamma   90.00
#
_symmetry.space_group_name_H-M   'P 1'
#
loop_
_entity.id
_entity.type
_entity.pdbx_description
1 polymer ?
#
loop_
_entity_poly.entity_id
_entity_poly.type
_entity_poly.pdbx_seq_one_letter_code
_entity_poly.pdbx_strand_id
1 'polypeptide(L)'
;SAWNVSKDHGKNFLPYVGKLDVYDGSGYFAQLGNTKEQAMGVLCHPFNNNWTDFQTRALFVEFALLSNNVKLVCVVTYLIE
;
A
#
# COMPACT_ATOMS: atom_id res chain seq x y z
N SER A 1 -9.21 -1.41 -9.13
CA SER A 1 -9.89 -0.30 -8.44
C SER A 1 -9.57 -0.40 -6.97
N ALA A 2 -9.39 0.72 -6.25
CA ALA A 2 -9.13 0.74 -4.80
C ALA A 2 -10.21 0.01 -3.98
N TRP A 3 -11.41 -0.14 -4.53
CA TRP A 3 -12.54 -0.84 -3.90
C TRP A 3 -12.69 -2.31 -4.33
N ASN A 4 -11.84 -2.79 -5.24
CA ASN A 4 -11.86 -4.19 -5.62
C ASN A 4 -10.85 -4.92 -4.75
N VAL A 5 -11.34 -5.84 -3.91
CA VAL A 5 -10.49 -6.83 -3.25
C VAL A 5 -9.75 -7.57 -4.37
N SER A 6 -8.42 -7.44 -4.45
CA SER A 6 -7.68 -8.47 -5.17
C SER A 6 -7.30 -9.55 -4.17
N LYS A 7 -7.38 -10.77 -4.66
CA LYS A 7 -6.72 -11.91 -4.01
C LYS A 7 -5.29 -12.07 -4.52
N ASP A 8 -4.79 -11.13 -5.34
CA ASP A 8 -3.70 -11.40 -6.28
C ASP A 8 -2.30 -11.16 -5.69
N HIS A 9 -2.20 -10.53 -4.51
CA HIS A 9 -0.99 -10.64 -3.69
C HIS A 9 -0.85 -12.02 -3.02
N GLY A 10 -1.94 -12.80 -2.93
CA GLY A 10 -2.02 -14.02 -2.13
C GLY A 10 -1.14 -15.20 -2.59
N LYS A 11 -0.44 -15.11 -3.72
CA LYS A 11 0.46 -16.19 -4.18
C LYS A 11 1.94 -15.98 -3.84
N ASN A 12 2.39 -14.74 -3.59
CA ASN A 12 3.80 -14.42 -3.36
C ASN A 12 4.06 -13.43 -2.20
N PHE A 13 3.04 -13.10 -1.40
CA PHE A 13 3.21 -12.22 -0.24
C PHE A 13 3.61 -13.02 1.00
N LEU A 14 4.70 -12.61 1.64
CA LEU A 14 5.07 -13.11 2.97
C LEU A 14 4.32 -12.29 4.02
N PRO A 15 3.75 -12.91 5.06
CA PRO A 15 3.06 -12.18 6.12
C PRO A 15 3.95 -11.09 6.73
N TYR A 16 3.39 -9.91 6.93
CA TYR A 16 4.06 -8.81 7.62
C TYR A 16 3.72 -8.84 9.11
N VAL A 17 4.73 -8.90 9.96
CA VAL A 17 4.55 -8.88 11.42
C VAL A 17 4.54 -7.44 11.89
N GLY A 18 3.34 -6.95 12.26
CA GLY A 18 3.13 -5.64 12.85
C GLY A 18 3.40 -5.64 14.35
N LYS A 19 3.05 -4.53 15.01
CA LYS A 19 3.18 -4.41 16.47
C LYS A 19 1.95 -5.00 17.17
N LEU A 20 0.77 -4.85 16.58
CA LEU A 20 -0.49 -5.33 17.16
C LEU A 20 -0.93 -6.68 16.60
N ASP A 21 -0.62 -6.99 15.34
CA ASP A 21 -1.09 -8.22 14.67
C ASP A 21 -0.15 -8.67 13.54
N VAL A 22 -0.47 -9.80 12.90
CA VAL A 22 0.17 -10.29 11.68
C VAL A 22 -0.76 -10.08 10.49
N TYR A 23 -0.26 -9.39 9.47
CA TYR A 23 -1.01 -9.05 8.27
C TYR A 23 -0.58 -9.93 7.11
N ASP A 24 -1.53 -10.59 6.46
CA ASP A 24 -1.28 -11.33 5.23
C ASP A 24 -1.38 -10.42 4.00
N GLY A 25 -1.22 -10.99 2.81
CA GLY A 25 -1.32 -10.25 1.54
C GLY A 25 -2.74 -10.01 1.06
N SER A 26 -3.74 -10.11 1.95
CA SER A 26 -5.15 -9.90 1.59
C SER A 26 -5.57 -8.44 1.80
N GLY A 27 -6.64 -8.03 1.13
CA GLY A 27 -7.26 -6.72 1.34
C GLY A 27 -7.46 -5.92 0.06
N TYR A 28 -7.51 -4.60 0.23
CA TYR A 28 -7.71 -3.62 -0.83
C TYR A 28 -6.40 -2.89 -1.11
N PHE A 29 -6.14 -2.58 -2.38
CA PHE A 29 -4.89 -1.96 -2.81
C PHE A 29 -5.18 -0.97 -3.95
N ALA A 30 -4.39 0.10 -3.98
CA ALA A 30 -4.46 1.12 -5.00
C ALA A 30 -3.04 1.41 -5.50
N GLN A 31 -2.82 1.28 -6.81
CA GLN A 31 -1.54 1.60 -7.40
C GLN A 31 -1.41 3.11 -7.58
N LEU A 32 -0.49 3.73 -6.84
CA LEU A 32 -0.30 5.18 -6.80
C LEU A 32 0.31 5.77 -8.09
N GLY A 33 1.04 4.97 -8.86
CA GLY A 33 1.86 5.46 -9.97
C GLY A 33 3.23 5.94 -9.51
N ASN A 34 3.98 6.57 -10.42
CA ASN A 34 5.39 6.91 -10.21
C ASN A 34 5.62 8.41 -9.92
N THR A 35 4.58 9.23 -10.05
CA THR A 35 4.66 10.67 -9.75
C THR A 35 3.70 11.06 -8.63
N LYS A 36 3.99 12.20 -7.99
CA LYS A 36 3.15 12.76 -6.94
C LYS A 36 1.74 13.06 -7.45
N GLU A 37 1.62 13.57 -8.67
CA GLU A 37 0.34 13.96 -9.28
C GLU A 37 -0.53 12.73 -9.54
N GLN A 38 0.08 11.62 -10.01
CA GLN A 38 -0.60 10.34 -10.18
C GLN A 38 -1.07 9.81 -8.82
N ALA A 39 -0.18 9.81 -7.82
CA ALA A 39 -0.49 9.33 -6.48
C ALA A 39 -1.64 10.13 -5.86
N MET A 40 -1.59 11.46 -5.98
CA MET A 40 -2.67 12.34 -5.54
C MET A 40 -3.98 12.07 -6.26
N GLY A 41 -3.96 11.91 -7.59
CA GLY A 41 -5.16 11.58 -8.37
C GLY A 41 -5.81 10.26 -7.93
N VAL A 42 -4.98 9.26 -7.64
CA VAL A 42 -5.44 7.95 -7.14
C VAL A 42 -5.98 8.05 -5.72
N LEU A 43 -5.35 8.82 -4.84
CA LEU A 43 -5.73 8.94 -3.42
C LEU A 43 -6.93 9.86 -3.17
N CYS A 44 -7.16 10.87 -4.00
CA CYS A 44 -8.26 11.83 -3.81
C CYS A 44 -9.63 11.14 -3.69
N HIS A 45 -9.91 10.13 -4.52
CA HIS A 45 -11.21 9.47 -4.50
C HIS A 45 -11.40 8.48 -3.33
N PRO A 46 -10.49 7.53 -3.04
CA PRO A 46 -10.59 6.64 -1.89
C PRO A 46 -10.65 7.38 -0.56
N PHE A 47 -9.81 8.41 -0.39
CA PHE A 47 -9.76 9.18 0.85
C PHE A 47 -11.08 9.91 1.13
N ASN A 48 -11.73 10.45 0.10
CA ASN A 48 -13.02 11.13 0.22
C ASN A 48 -14.22 10.18 0.39
N ASN A 49 -14.03 8.87 0.25
CA ASN A 49 -15.11 7.87 0.27
C ASN A 49 -14.95 6.85 1.41
N ASN A 50 -14.26 7.20 2.51
CA ASN A 50 -14.06 6.33 3.67
C ASN A 50 -13.40 4.99 3.33
N TRP A 51 -12.44 4.98 2.41
CA TRP A 51 -11.65 3.78 2.12
C TRP A 51 -10.85 3.29 3.35
N THR A 52 -10.49 4.22 4.24
CA THR A 52 -10.01 3.93 5.58
C THR A 52 -11.08 4.37 6.59
N ASP A 53 -11.62 3.42 7.33
CA ASP A 53 -12.68 3.62 8.32
C ASP A 53 -12.32 2.99 9.68
N PHE A 54 -13.27 2.98 10.61
CA PHE A 54 -13.05 2.41 11.96
C PHE A 54 -12.84 0.89 11.95
N GLN A 55 -13.13 0.20 10.84
CA GLN A 55 -12.90 -1.24 10.69
C GLN A 55 -11.55 -1.54 10.02
N THR A 56 -10.85 -0.52 9.52
CA THR A 56 -9.53 -0.68 8.91
C THR A 56 -8.50 -1.04 9.97
N ARG A 57 -7.99 -2.28 9.91
CA ARG A 57 -7.05 -2.85 10.89
C ARG A 57 -5.59 -2.48 10.65
N ALA A 58 -5.25 -2.17 9.41
CA ALA A 58 -3.96 -1.66 9.01
C ALA A 58 -4.03 -0.97 7.66
N LEU A 59 -3.17 0.03 7.48
CA LEU A 59 -2.89 0.66 6.20
C LEU A 59 -1.40 0.48 5.87
N PHE A 60 -1.15 -0.12 4.70
CA PHE A 60 0.18 -0.27 4.14
C PHE A 60 0.41 0.76 3.03
N VAL A 61 1.56 1.45 3.08
CA VAL A 61 2.07 2.26 1.97
C VAL A 61 3.45 1.74 1.61
N GLU A 62 3.55 1.12 0.44
CA GLU A 62 4.77 0.47 -0.04
C GLU A 62 5.26 1.11 -1.35
N PHE A 63 6.54 1.47 -1.40
CA PHE A 63 7.16 1.98 -2.62
C PHE A 63 8.67 1.74 -2.63
N ALA A 64 9.26 1.80 -3.82
CA ALA A 64 10.69 1.71 -4.02
C ALA A 64 11.25 3.03 -4.57
N LEU A 65 12.31 3.52 -3.95
CA LEU A 65 13.09 4.66 -4.44
C LEU A 65 14.32 4.12 -5.19
N LEU A 66 14.47 4.53 -6.44
CA LEU A 66 15.59 4.15 -7.30
C LEU A 66 16.57 5.32 -7.43
N SER A 67 17.83 5.09 -7.07
CA SER A 67 18.90 6.06 -7.32
C SER A 67 19.79 5.58 -8.46
N ASN A 68 19.67 6.22 -9.62
CA ASN A 68 20.51 5.92 -10.78
C ASN A 68 21.98 6.29 -10.55
N ASN A 69 22.24 7.26 -9.67
CA ASN A 69 23.57 7.77 -9.42
C ASN A 69 24.45 6.79 -8.63
N VAL A 70 23.88 6.13 -7.62
CA VAL A 70 24.60 5.18 -6.75
C VAL A 70 24.19 3.73 -6.96
N LYS A 71 23.29 3.45 -7.91
CA LYS A 71 22.74 2.11 -8.23
C LYS A 71 22.13 1.42 -7.00
N LEU A 72 21.38 2.17 -6.20
CA LEU A 72 20.70 1.67 -5.02
C LEU A 72 19.18 1.62 -5.24
N VAL A 73 18.56 0.60 -4.65
CA VAL A 73 17.11 0.49 -4.50
C VAL A 73 16.81 0.53 -3.01
N CYS A 74 15.98 1.48 -2.59
CA CYS A 74 15.48 1.56 -1.22
C CYS A 74 13.99 1.20 -1.23
N VAL A 75 13.63 0.11 -0.57
CA VAL A 75 12.23 -0.31 -0.41
C VAL A 75 11.73 0.22 0.93
N VAL A 76 10.62 0.94 0.90
CA VAL A 76 10.01 1.57 2.07
C VAL A 76 8.60 0.99 2.24
N THR A 77 8.33 0.47 3.43
CA THR A 77 7.01 0.01 3.87
C THR A 77 6.63 0.81 5.11
N TYR A 78 5.54 1.58 5.01
CA TYR A 78 4.88 2.19 6.16
C TYR A 78 3.67 1.37 6.54
N LEU A 79 3.63 0.93 7.80
CA LEU A 79 2.48 0.29 8.43
C LEU A 79 1.87 1.25 9.46
N ILE A 80 0.57 1.47 9.34
CA ILE A 80 -0.25 2.20 10.32
C ILE A 80 -1.29 1.21 10.84
N GLU A 81 -1.33 1.01 12.16
CA GLU A 81 -2.27 0.12 12.88
C GLU A 81 -3.21 0.92 13.78
#